data_AF-A0A2A3AZT0-F1
#
_entry.id   AF-A0A2A3AZT0-F1
#
_cell.length_a   1.000
_cell.length_b   1.000
_cell.length_c   1.000
_cell.angle_alpha   90.00
_cell.angle_beta   90.00
_cell.angle_gamma   90.00
#
_symmetry.space_group_name_H-M   'P 1'
#
loop_
_entity.id
_entity.type
_entity.pdbx_description
1 polymer ?
#
loop_
_entity_poly.entity_id
_entity_poly.type
_entity_poly.pdbx_seq_one_letter_code
_entity_poly.pdbx_strand_id
1 'polypeptide(L)'
;MLIVSGEFSANESLNGFSRAVASSGAKVIVFNSPGGNVGGAIRLGRMIRAAGLDTLQVGQLQCASACSLAFLGGIHRVAEPSSIGIHRAFLKPADGMSTEEAKARVQLGTAAITSYVVEMGVDPKLIELASSYGKHDIRYLSASEMADLHVTNAAANQSPADISQVLTRPNPAPVSAPALDARQLPESIAVAFVRDLIEHHGDNDDFALAQVQASYAPKVDYYGKLTKLRSIIQDKRNYYRRWPERGYSVRNDSIVVNCTNDRCMVSGVYDWVVRSPSIHKQEKGVANFSYTISIGPYPKIIAETGSVQR
;
A
#
# COMPACT_ATOMS: atom_id res chain seq x y z
N MET A 1 -0.03 -22.92 1.38
CA MET A 1 0.37 -21.71 2.15
C MET A 1 1.52 -21.02 1.44
N LEU A 2 1.71 -19.72 1.65
CA LEU A 2 2.89 -18.96 1.18
C LEU A 2 3.55 -18.24 2.34
N ILE A 3 4.87 -18.08 2.28
CA ILE A 3 5.63 -17.30 3.25
C ILE A 3 6.05 -15.98 2.60
N VAL A 4 5.73 -14.87 3.26
CA VAL A 4 6.23 -13.54 2.90
C VAL A 4 7.45 -13.24 3.77
N SER A 5 8.60 -13.05 3.14
CA SER A 5 9.89 -12.89 3.82
C SER A 5 10.60 -11.61 3.41
N GLY A 6 11.38 -11.04 4.33
CA GLY A 6 12.21 -9.86 4.08
C GLY A 6 11.55 -8.53 4.49
N GLU A 7 12.22 -7.42 4.17
CA GLU A 7 11.78 -6.06 4.52
C GLU A 7 10.81 -5.50 3.46
N PHE A 8 9.72 -4.87 3.88
CA PHE A 8 8.80 -4.19 2.97
C PHE A 8 9.40 -2.90 2.43
N SER A 9 9.50 -2.78 1.10
CA SER A 9 9.96 -1.55 0.48
C SER A 9 8.79 -0.64 0.05
N ALA A 10 8.99 0.68 0.09
CA ALA A 10 7.95 1.66 -0.26
C ALA A 10 7.35 1.44 -1.65
N ASN A 11 8.19 1.06 -2.60
CA ASN A 11 7.87 0.94 -4.02
C ASN A 11 7.89 -0.51 -4.52
N GLU A 12 7.84 -1.49 -3.61
CA GLU A 12 7.82 -2.90 -4.00
C GLU A 12 6.51 -3.25 -4.73
N SER A 13 6.66 -3.85 -5.91
CA SER A 13 5.52 -4.34 -6.69
C SER A 13 4.95 -5.60 -6.09
N LEU A 14 3.65 -5.59 -5.79
CA LEU A 14 2.94 -6.75 -5.24
C LEU A 14 2.47 -7.75 -6.32
N ASN A 15 2.82 -7.53 -7.59
CA ASN A 15 2.53 -8.48 -8.68
C ASN A 15 3.21 -9.84 -8.48
N GLY A 16 4.36 -9.86 -7.80
CA GLY A 16 5.02 -11.11 -7.40
C GLY A 16 4.14 -11.90 -6.43
N PHE A 17 3.59 -11.23 -5.43
CA PHE A 17 2.67 -11.81 -4.46
C PHE A 17 1.39 -12.34 -5.14
N SER A 18 0.71 -11.52 -5.95
CA SER A 18 -0.52 -11.94 -6.65
C SER A 18 -0.29 -13.17 -7.54
N ARG A 19 0.81 -13.21 -8.29
CA ARG A 19 1.17 -14.38 -9.11
C ARG A 19 1.42 -15.60 -8.26
N ALA A 20 2.16 -15.46 -7.16
CA ALA A 20 2.45 -16.57 -6.25
C ALA A 20 1.16 -17.15 -5.64
N VAL A 21 0.22 -16.29 -5.23
CA VAL A 21 -1.10 -16.71 -4.71
C VAL A 21 -1.88 -17.45 -5.79
N ALA A 22 -1.98 -16.88 -6.99
CA ALA A 22 -2.72 -17.48 -8.10
C ALA A 22 -2.12 -18.83 -8.55
N SER A 23 -0.79 -18.93 -8.63
CA SER A 23 -0.11 -20.15 -9.12
C SER A 23 -0.06 -21.27 -8.09
N SER A 24 -0.02 -20.94 -6.80
CA SER A 24 0.05 -21.92 -5.72
C SER A 24 -1.32 -22.36 -5.21
N GLY A 25 -2.38 -21.57 -5.46
CA GLY A 25 -3.69 -21.78 -4.86
C GLY A 25 -3.69 -21.61 -3.33
N ALA A 26 -2.68 -20.94 -2.77
CA ALA A 26 -2.54 -20.79 -1.34
C ALA A 26 -3.74 -20.06 -0.71
N LYS A 27 -4.16 -20.56 0.46
CA LYS A 27 -5.22 -19.97 1.29
C LYS A 27 -4.70 -19.25 2.53
N VAL A 28 -3.48 -19.57 2.94
CA VAL A 28 -2.86 -19.07 4.17
C VAL A 28 -1.54 -18.38 3.84
N ILE A 29 -1.34 -17.20 4.41
CA ILE A 29 -0.09 -16.44 4.38
C ILE A 29 0.59 -16.50 5.76
N VAL A 30 1.89 -16.78 5.75
CA VAL A 30 2.76 -16.77 6.92
C VAL A 30 3.84 -15.71 6.72
N PHE A 31 4.32 -15.08 7.79
CA PHE A 31 5.33 -14.02 7.68
C PHE A 31 6.65 -14.38 8.36
N ASN A 32 7.73 -14.01 7.68
CA ASN A 32 9.09 -13.97 8.20
C ASN A 32 9.75 -12.63 7.85
N SER A 33 9.26 -11.55 8.47
CA SER A 33 9.60 -10.17 8.14
C SER A 33 9.89 -9.33 9.39
N PRO A 34 10.97 -8.54 9.40
CA PRO A 34 11.24 -7.55 10.44
C PRO A 34 10.35 -6.30 10.30
N GLY A 35 9.53 -6.20 9.25
CA GLY A 35 8.74 -5.02 8.91
C GLY A 35 9.34 -4.22 7.77
N GLY A 36 9.40 -2.89 7.89
CA GLY A 36 9.87 -1.99 6.83
C GLY A 36 8.90 -0.84 6.58
N ASN A 37 8.59 -0.58 5.32
CA ASN A 37 7.69 0.49 4.92
C ASN A 37 6.24 0.20 5.31
N VAL A 38 5.67 1.08 6.14
CA VAL A 38 4.29 1.01 6.64
C VAL A 38 3.26 0.99 5.50
N GLY A 39 3.43 1.84 4.48
CA GLY A 39 2.51 1.89 3.35
C GLY A 39 2.52 0.58 2.54
N GLY A 40 3.71 0.04 2.28
CA GLY A 40 3.88 -1.26 1.61
C GLY A 40 3.20 -2.41 2.34
N ALA A 41 3.34 -2.45 3.67
CA ALA A 41 2.69 -3.48 4.48
C ALA A 41 1.15 -3.35 4.50
N ILE A 42 0.61 -2.12 4.58
CA ILE A 42 -0.83 -1.87 4.50
C ILE A 42 -1.40 -2.32 3.14
N ARG A 43 -0.72 -2.01 2.04
CA ARG A 43 -1.14 -2.48 0.69
C ARG A 43 -1.16 -4.00 0.62
N LEU A 44 -0.10 -4.66 1.12
CA LEU A 44 -0.05 -6.13 1.16
C LEU A 44 -1.20 -6.69 2.00
N GLY A 45 -1.48 -6.11 3.17
CA GLY A 45 -2.59 -6.52 4.02
C GLY A 45 -3.96 -6.37 3.35
N ARG A 46 -4.22 -5.26 2.66
CA ARG A 46 -5.45 -5.09 1.86
C ARG A 46 -5.56 -6.12 0.73
N MET A 47 -4.46 -6.46 0.07
CA MET A 47 -4.45 -7.50 -0.96
C MET A 47 -4.71 -8.89 -0.38
N ILE A 48 -4.16 -9.21 0.79
CA ILE A 48 -4.46 -10.45 1.53
C ILE A 48 -5.96 -10.52 1.82
N ARG A 49 -6.55 -9.44 2.33
CA ARG A 49 -7.98 -9.34 2.63
C ARG A 49 -8.83 -9.53 1.38
N ALA A 50 -8.53 -8.79 0.32
CA ALA A 50 -9.27 -8.81 -0.94
C ALA A 50 -9.22 -10.18 -1.62
N ALA A 51 -8.11 -10.91 -1.46
CA ALA A 51 -7.96 -12.28 -1.95
C ALA A 51 -8.64 -13.34 -1.05
N GLY A 52 -9.23 -12.93 0.08
CA GLY A 52 -9.88 -13.85 1.03
C GLY A 52 -8.90 -14.83 1.67
N LEU A 53 -7.66 -14.40 1.90
CA LEU A 53 -6.61 -15.24 2.48
C LEU A 53 -6.61 -15.14 4.01
N ASP A 54 -6.27 -16.25 4.65
CA ASP A 54 -6.02 -16.31 6.08
C ASP A 54 -4.57 -15.93 6.38
N THR A 55 -4.31 -15.45 7.59
CA THR A 55 -2.95 -15.21 8.09
C THR A 55 -2.66 -16.06 9.31
N LEU A 56 -1.47 -16.68 9.29
CA LEU A 56 -0.96 -17.51 10.36
C LEU A 56 0.42 -17.02 10.76
N GLN A 57 0.62 -16.68 12.03
CA GLN A 57 1.93 -16.40 12.57
C GLN A 57 2.36 -17.47 13.58
N VAL A 58 3.54 -18.03 13.35
CA VAL A 58 4.19 -19.00 14.25
C VAL A 58 5.38 -18.35 14.94
N GLY A 59 5.67 -18.75 16.18
CA GLY A 59 6.71 -18.14 17.02
C GLY A 59 8.14 -18.39 16.54
N GLN A 60 8.34 -19.35 15.64
CA GLN A 60 9.65 -19.61 14.99
C GLN A 60 9.99 -18.60 13.88
N LEU A 61 9.00 -17.87 13.38
CA LEU A 61 9.17 -16.90 12.31
C LEU A 61 8.91 -15.49 12.85
N GLN A 62 9.63 -14.51 12.29
CA GLN A 62 9.52 -13.14 12.75
C GLN A 62 8.36 -12.42 12.07
N CYS A 63 7.53 -11.70 12.83
CA CYS A 63 6.67 -10.66 12.27
C CYS A 63 6.63 -9.45 13.21
N ALA A 64 7.39 -8.41 12.86
CA ALA A 64 7.54 -7.23 13.68
C ALA A 64 7.24 -5.92 12.91
N SER A 65 6.94 -4.85 13.64
CA SER A 65 6.75 -3.50 13.09
C SER A 65 5.67 -3.51 12.00
N ALA A 66 5.95 -2.97 10.81
CA ALA A 66 5.04 -2.95 9.68
C ALA A 66 4.50 -4.35 9.28
N CYS A 67 5.22 -5.45 9.56
CA CYS A 67 4.70 -6.80 9.31
C CYS A 67 3.39 -7.08 10.04
N SER A 68 3.27 -6.61 11.28
CA SER A 68 2.03 -6.75 12.05
C SER A 68 0.83 -6.18 11.28
N LEU A 69 1.01 -5.06 10.57
CA LEU A 69 -0.05 -4.45 9.76
C LEU A 69 -0.43 -5.34 8.56
N ALA A 70 0.54 -5.93 7.86
CA ALA A 70 0.25 -6.87 6.77
C ALA A 70 -0.51 -8.12 7.28
N PHE A 71 -0.12 -8.64 8.44
CA PHE A 71 -0.79 -9.76 9.10
C PHE A 71 -2.26 -9.48 9.41
N LEU A 72 -2.63 -8.24 9.77
CA LEU A 72 -4.02 -7.87 10.03
C LEU A 72 -4.95 -8.02 8.82
N GLY A 73 -4.39 -8.13 7.61
CA GLY A 73 -5.12 -8.34 6.36
C GLY A 73 -5.89 -9.65 6.28
N GLY A 74 -5.52 -10.67 7.06
CA GLY A 74 -6.19 -11.98 7.01
C GLY A 74 -7.68 -11.91 7.34
N ILE A 75 -8.51 -12.70 6.66
CA ILE A 75 -9.93 -12.85 7.02
C ILE A 75 -10.11 -13.68 8.30
N HIS A 76 -9.32 -14.75 8.44
CA HIS A 76 -9.07 -15.44 9.70
C HIS A 76 -7.60 -15.29 10.08
N ARG A 77 -7.36 -14.93 11.33
CA ARG A 77 -6.04 -14.55 11.85
C ARG A 77 -5.73 -15.39 13.08
N VAL A 78 -4.71 -16.23 12.95
CA VAL A 78 -4.19 -17.08 14.03
C VAL A 78 -2.73 -16.72 14.27
N ALA A 79 -2.34 -16.55 15.53
CA ALA A 79 -0.98 -16.24 15.90
C ALA A 79 -0.60 -16.96 17.20
N GLU A 80 0.59 -17.54 17.24
CA GLU A 80 1.17 -18.05 18.49
C GLU A 80 1.49 -16.88 19.44
N PRO A 81 1.44 -17.10 20.77
CA PRO A 81 1.82 -16.08 21.74
C PRO A 81 3.20 -15.49 21.42
N SER A 82 3.36 -14.18 21.61
CA SER A 82 4.63 -13.46 21.41
C SER A 82 5.19 -13.49 19.98
N SER A 83 4.38 -13.87 18.98
CA SER A 83 4.85 -13.95 17.58
C SER A 83 4.60 -12.68 16.75
N ILE A 84 3.81 -11.74 17.27
CA ILE A 84 3.50 -10.45 16.64
C ILE A 84 4.13 -9.31 17.44
N GLY A 85 5.08 -8.61 16.81
CA GLY A 85 5.78 -7.45 17.38
C GLY A 85 5.21 -6.11 16.91
N ILE A 86 4.89 -5.23 17.84
CA ILE A 86 4.39 -3.87 17.58
C ILE A 86 5.32 -2.82 18.21
N HIS A 87 5.33 -1.62 17.61
CA HIS A 87 5.92 -0.42 18.18
C HIS A 87 5.39 0.80 17.42
N ARG A 88 5.72 2.02 17.86
CA ARG A 88 5.28 3.25 17.18
C ARG A 88 5.81 3.31 15.74
N ALA A 89 4.91 3.48 14.77
CA ALA A 89 5.28 3.65 13.38
C ALA A 89 6.19 4.87 13.18
N PHE A 90 7.36 4.66 12.57
CA PHE A 90 8.29 5.75 12.26
C PHE A 90 8.05 6.25 10.83
N LEU A 91 7.30 7.34 10.73
CA LEU A 91 7.01 8.00 9.46
C LEU A 91 8.11 9.02 9.17
N LYS A 92 9.19 8.56 8.52
CA LYS A 92 10.35 9.41 8.21
C LYS A 92 9.89 10.66 7.42
N PRO A 93 10.19 11.89 7.90
CA PRO A 93 9.99 13.10 7.12
C PRO A 93 10.78 13.03 5.81
N ALA A 94 10.26 13.63 4.74
CA ALA A 94 11.03 13.74 3.50
C ALA A 94 12.16 14.76 3.69
N ASP A 95 13.27 14.59 2.98
CA ASP A 95 14.35 15.57 3.00
C ASP A 95 13.85 16.91 2.44
N GLY A 96 14.16 18.02 3.13
CA GLY A 96 13.65 19.35 2.79
C GLY A 96 12.23 19.65 3.27
N MET A 97 11.58 18.74 4.00
CA MET A 97 10.27 18.95 4.62
C MET A 97 10.40 19.93 5.80
N SER A 98 9.53 20.95 5.84
CA SER A 98 9.44 21.85 6.99
C SER A 98 8.95 21.10 8.23
N THR A 99 9.21 21.65 9.43
CA THR A 99 8.76 21.04 10.69
C THR A 99 7.24 20.86 10.74
N GLU A 100 6.47 21.81 10.20
CA GLU A 100 5.01 21.74 10.17
C GLU A 100 4.51 20.65 9.21
N GLU A 101 5.14 20.50 8.05
CA GLU A 101 4.83 19.41 7.12
C GLU A 101 5.20 18.04 7.70
N ALA A 102 6.31 17.95 8.45
CA ALA A 102 6.72 16.73 9.12
C ALA A 102 5.72 16.32 10.22
N LYS A 103 5.25 17.28 11.03
CA LYS A 103 4.18 17.06 12.01
C LYS A 103 2.89 16.61 11.34
N ALA A 104 2.47 17.31 10.27
CA ALA A 104 1.27 16.95 9.51
C ALA A 104 1.38 15.53 8.93
N ARG A 105 2.55 15.14 8.40
CA ARG A 105 2.81 13.79 7.89
C ARG A 105 2.67 12.74 8.98
N VAL A 106 3.22 12.99 10.16
CA VAL A 106 3.09 12.07 11.30
C VAL A 106 1.63 11.94 11.71
N GLN A 107 0.90 13.06 11.84
CA GLN A 107 -0.51 13.04 12.22
C GLN A 107 -1.38 12.29 11.20
N LEU A 108 -1.25 12.62 9.90
CA LEU A 108 -2.01 11.99 8.83
C LEU A 108 -1.66 10.51 8.67
N GLY A 109 -0.38 10.16 8.75
CA GLY A 109 0.03 8.76 8.65
C GLY A 109 -0.42 7.94 9.85
N THR A 110 -0.38 8.48 11.07
CA THR A 110 -0.97 7.81 12.24
C THR A 110 -2.47 7.60 12.05
N ALA A 111 -3.20 8.62 11.58
CA ALA A 111 -4.63 8.48 11.30
C ALA A 111 -4.91 7.41 10.23
N ALA A 112 -4.09 7.32 9.18
CA ALA A 112 -4.21 6.30 8.14
C ALA A 112 -3.95 4.88 8.69
N ILE A 113 -2.97 4.71 9.59
CA ILE A 113 -2.71 3.44 10.26
C ILE A 113 -3.89 3.06 11.15
N THR A 114 -4.41 3.98 11.95
CA THR A 114 -5.59 3.73 12.80
C THR A 114 -6.81 3.36 11.96
N SER A 115 -7.05 4.08 10.85
CA SER A 115 -8.13 3.76 9.90
C SER A 115 -7.98 2.35 9.35
N TYR A 116 -6.79 1.95 8.92
CA TYR A 116 -6.51 0.60 8.43
C TYR A 116 -6.72 -0.48 9.51
N VAL A 117 -6.28 -0.25 10.75
CA VAL A 117 -6.50 -1.18 11.86
C VAL A 117 -7.99 -1.40 12.12
N VAL A 118 -8.78 -0.32 12.12
CA VAL A 118 -10.24 -0.39 12.24
C VAL A 118 -10.87 -1.08 11.01
N GLU A 119 -10.42 -0.76 9.80
CA GLU A 119 -10.82 -1.42 8.54
C GLU A 119 -10.62 -2.94 8.62
N MET A 120 -9.53 -3.38 9.26
CA MET A 120 -9.24 -4.79 9.49
C MET A 120 -9.98 -5.41 10.69
N GLY A 121 -10.87 -4.68 11.35
CA GLY A 121 -11.66 -5.17 12.49
C GLY A 121 -10.86 -5.36 13.78
N VAL A 122 -9.79 -4.59 13.95
CA VAL A 122 -8.92 -4.62 15.14
C VAL A 122 -9.26 -3.42 16.03
N ASP A 123 -9.16 -3.58 17.35
CA ASP A 123 -9.40 -2.49 18.30
C ASP A 123 -8.34 -1.38 18.12
N PRO A 124 -8.73 -0.10 17.92
CA PRO A 124 -7.79 1.01 17.78
C PRO A 124 -6.86 1.21 19.00
N LYS A 125 -7.18 0.65 20.17
CA LYS A 125 -6.27 0.59 21.32
C LYS A 125 -4.95 -0.12 21.00
N LEU A 126 -4.90 -0.96 19.96
CA LEU A 126 -3.64 -1.51 19.46
C LEU A 126 -2.66 -0.39 19.05
N ILE A 127 -3.16 0.68 18.43
CA ILE A 127 -2.33 1.81 18.00
C ILE A 127 -1.87 2.64 19.19
N GLU A 128 -2.74 2.82 20.18
CA GLU A 128 -2.38 3.45 21.45
C GLU A 128 -1.26 2.66 22.15
N LEU A 129 -1.43 1.35 22.27
CA LEU A 129 -0.45 0.44 22.87
C LEU A 129 0.89 0.52 22.12
N ALA A 130 0.86 0.40 20.78
CA ALA A 130 2.06 0.52 19.94
C ALA A 130 2.77 1.87 20.12
N SER A 131 2.00 2.96 20.26
CA SER A 131 2.53 4.32 20.39
C SER A 131 3.27 4.59 21.69
N SER A 132 3.04 3.77 22.74
CA SER A 132 3.76 3.86 24.00
C SER A 132 5.20 3.33 23.93
N TYR A 133 5.54 2.58 22.88
CA TYR A 133 6.88 2.03 22.65
C TYR A 133 7.65 2.80 21.56
N GLY A 134 8.91 3.14 21.86
CA GLY A 134 9.80 3.88 20.96
C GLY A 134 10.13 3.12 19.67
N LYS A 135 10.85 3.77 18.75
CA LYS A 135 11.23 3.17 17.44
C LYS A 135 12.09 1.91 17.60
N HIS A 136 12.85 1.79 18.67
CA HIS A 136 13.77 0.68 18.93
C HIS A 136 13.22 -0.34 19.94
N ASP A 137 12.04 -0.08 20.53
CA ASP A 137 11.44 -0.93 21.55
C ASP A 137 10.29 -1.72 20.94
N ILE A 138 10.55 -2.97 20.55
CA ILE A 138 9.51 -3.84 20.00
C ILE A 138 8.82 -4.58 21.14
N ARG A 139 7.50 -4.40 21.24
CA ARG A 139 6.63 -5.12 22.19
C ARG A 139 5.95 -6.28 21.47
N TYR A 140 6.15 -7.50 21.97
CA TYR A 140 5.51 -8.71 21.42
C TYR A 140 4.24 -9.09 22.17
N LEU A 141 3.10 -9.16 21.48
CA LEU A 141 1.80 -9.35 22.13
C LEU A 141 1.63 -10.76 22.72
N SER A 142 1.05 -10.85 23.91
CA SER A 142 0.57 -12.12 24.48
C SER A 142 -0.69 -12.60 23.75
N ALA A 143 -1.05 -13.88 23.93
CA ALA A 143 -2.27 -14.43 23.33
C ALA A 143 -3.55 -13.71 23.81
N SER A 144 -3.63 -13.34 25.09
CA SER A 144 -4.78 -12.60 25.62
C SER A 144 -4.87 -11.19 25.03
N GLU A 145 -3.75 -10.47 24.93
CA GLU A 145 -3.73 -9.14 24.29
C GLU A 145 -4.14 -9.21 22.81
N MET A 146 -3.69 -10.24 22.09
CA MET A 146 -4.07 -10.43 20.69
C MET A 146 -5.57 -10.74 20.54
N ALA A 147 -6.16 -11.49 21.46
CA ALA A 147 -7.59 -11.76 21.46
C ALA A 147 -8.39 -10.51 21.85
N ASP A 148 -8.01 -9.83 22.94
CA ASP A 148 -8.72 -8.66 23.48
C ASP A 148 -8.71 -7.47 22.51
N LEU A 149 -7.60 -7.28 21.78
CA LEU A 149 -7.47 -6.24 20.76
C LEU A 149 -7.97 -6.69 19.38
N HIS A 150 -8.49 -7.91 19.27
CA HIS A 150 -8.92 -8.55 18.02
C HIS A 150 -7.81 -8.67 16.95
N VAL A 151 -6.53 -8.70 17.33
CA VAL A 151 -5.41 -9.01 16.42
C VAL A 151 -5.56 -10.42 15.85
N THR A 152 -5.98 -11.37 16.69
CA THR A 152 -6.46 -12.69 16.25
C THR A 152 -7.98 -12.72 16.32
N ASN A 153 -8.61 -13.43 15.39
CA ASN A 153 -10.08 -13.53 15.30
C ASN A 153 -10.56 -14.96 15.01
N ALA A 154 -9.65 -15.94 15.02
CA ALA A 154 -9.97 -17.35 14.85
C ALA A 154 -9.28 -18.18 15.94
N ALA A 155 -9.95 -19.24 16.41
CA ALA A 155 -9.38 -20.17 17.36
C ALA A 155 -8.28 -21.00 16.69
N ALA A 156 -7.17 -21.24 17.41
CA ALA A 156 -6.09 -22.14 16.99
C ALA A 156 -6.52 -23.61 16.80
N ASN A 157 -7.79 -23.93 17.03
CA ASN A 157 -8.38 -25.28 16.92
C ASN A 157 -8.74 -25.70 15.48
N GLN A 158 -8.46 -24.89 14.46
CA GLN A 158 -8.43 -25.40 13.08
C GLN A 158 -7.13 -26.19 12.91
N SER A 159 -7.29 -27.52 12.82
CA SER A 159 -6.22 -28.51 12.98
C SER A 159 -5.01 -28.27 12.06
N PRO A 160 -3.77 -28.30 12.60
CA PRO A 160 -2.52 -28.22 11.85
C PRO A 160 -2.19 -29.55 11.15
N ALA A 161 -3.07 -30.02 10.26
CA ALA A 161 -2.80 -31.18 9.43
C ALA A 161 -2.06 -30.75 8.15
N ASP A 162 -0.84 -30.20 8.28
CA ASP A 162 0.20 -30.29 7.22
C ASP A 162 1.59 -29.70 7.62
N ILE A 163 1.88 -29.53 8.92
CA ILE A 163 3.13 -28.86 9.36
C ILE A 163 4.37 -29.77 9.22
N SER A 164 4.21 -31.06 8.94
CA SER A 164 5.34 -32.01 8.93
C SER A 164 5.98 -32.29 7.56
N GLN A 165 5.56 -31.68 6.45
CA GLN A 165 6.11 -32.01 5.12
C GLN A 165 7.04 -30.97 4.47
N VAL A 166 7.41 -29.87 5.14
CA VAL A 166 8.21 -28.78 4.50
C VAL A 166 9.68 -28.71 4.95
N LEU A 167 10.11 -29.51 5.92
CA LEU A 167 11.53 -29.63 6.26
C LEU A 167 12.20 -30.70 5.39
N THR A 168 12.44 -30.42 4.09
CA THR A 168 13.47 -31.12 3.24
C THR A 168 13.47 -30.65 1.78
N ARG A 169 13.50 -29.34 1.49
CA ARG A 169 13.96 -28.88 0.16
C ARG A 169 15.05 -27.83 0.30
N PRO A 170 16.25 -28.07 -0.28
CA PRO A 170 17.27 -27.05 -0.35
C PRO A 170 16.79 -25.88 -1.21
N ASN A 171 17.13 -24.68 -0.75
CA ASN A 171 16.92 -23.41 -1.42
C ASN A 171 17.46 -23.46 -2.87
N PRO A 172 16.69 -23.14 -3.92
CA PRO A 172 17.29 -22.91 -5.23
C PRO A 172 18.14 -21.63 -5.16
N ALA A 173 19.34 -21.70 -5.72
CA ALA A 173 20.26 -20.58 -5.79
C ALA A 173 19.60 -19.34 -6.45
N PRO A 174 19.97 -18.12 -6.03
CA PRO A 174 19.44 -16.90 -6.61
C PRO A 174 19.80 -16.84 -8.10
N VAL A 175 18.78 -16.89 -8.96
CA VAL A 175 18.94 -16.60 -10.38
C VAL A 175 19.13 -15.10 -10.52
N SER A 176 20.31 -14.71 -11.00
CA SER A 176 20.65 -13.33 -11.33
C SER A 176 19.62 -12.76 -12.31
N ALA A 177 18.87 -11.75 -11.86
CA ALA A 177 18.07 -10.93 -12.77
C ALA A 177 19.02 -10.22 -13.76
N PRO A 178 18.65 -10.05 -15.04
CA PRO A 178 19.45 -9.25 -15.96
C PRO A 178 19.54 -7.82 -15.42
N ALA A 179 20.73 -7.23 -15.49
CA ALA A 179 20.93 -5.84 -15.13
C ALA A 179 20.04 -4.96 -16.02
N LEU A 180 19.08 -4.27 -15.41
CA LEU A 180 18.28 -3.24 -16.07
C LEU A 180 19.22 -2.15 -16.58
N ASP A 181 19.09 -1.81 -17.86
CA ASP A 181 19.85 -0.77 -18.51
C ASP A 181 19.65 0.57 -17.77
N ALA A 182 20.72 1.30 -17.45
CA ALA A 182 20.67 2.46 -16.55
C ALA A 182 19.76 3.59 -17.06
N ARG A 183 19.42 3.60 -18.35
CA ARG A 183 18.45 4.51 -18.99
C ARG A 183 16.98 4.15 -18.71
N GLN A 184 16.66 2.89 -18.44
CA GLN A 184 15.29 2.40 -18.17
C GLN A 184 14.88 2.56 -16.70
N LEU A 185 15.83 2.84 -15.81
CA LEU A 185 15.58 2.98 -14.38
C LEU A 185 14.70 4.21 -14.03
N PRO A 186 14.91 5.42 -14.58
CA PRO A 186 14.05 6.56 -14.32
C PRO A 186 12.65 6.41 -14.94
N GLU A 187 12.58 5.81 -16.13
CA GLU A 187 11.33 5.52 -16.84
C GLU A 187 10.45 4.53 -16.07
N SER A 188 11.02 3.41 -15.61
CA SER A 188 10.29 2.42 -14.81
C SER A 188 9.80 2.98 -13.46
N ILE A 189 10.61 3.83 -12.80
CA ILE A 189 10.19 4.55 -11.58
C ILE A 189 9.02 5.49 -11.88
N ALA A 190 9.09 6.24 -12.98
CA ALA A 190 8.04 7.18 -13.37
C ALA A 190 6.72 6.47 -13.65
N VAL A 191 6.78 5.37 -14.42
CA VAL A 191 5.63 4.53 -14.74
C VAL A 191 5.02 3.95 -13.46
N ALA A 192 5.84 3.39 -12.57
CA ALA A 192 5.36 2.83 -11.30
C ALA A 192 4.67 3.90 -10.44
N PHE A 193 5.27 5.09 -10.31
CA PHE A 193 4.73 6.20 -9.53
C PHE A 193 3.38 6.69 -10.07
N VAL A 194 3.26 6.89 -11.39
CA VAL A 194 2.03 7.38 -12.01
C VAL A 194 0.92 6.33 -11.95
N ARG A 195 1.25 5.06 -12.20
CA ARG A 195 0.27 3.97 -12.05
C ARG A 195 -0.25 3.88 -10.62
N ASP A 196 0.67 3.87 -9.65
CA ASP A 196 0.35 3.82 -8.23
C ASP A 196 -0.59 4.96 -7.83
N LEU A 197 -0.27 6.19 -8.24
CA LEU A 197 -1.12 7.37 -7.99
C LEU A 197 -2.53 7.21 -8.56
N ILE A 198 -2.67 6.74 -9.81
CA ILE A 198 -3.98 6.57 -10.46
C ILE A 198 -4.80 5.49 -9.74
N GLU A 199 -4.20 4.35 -9.43
CA GLU A 199 -4.88 3.23 -8.79
C GLU A 199 -5.27 3.57 -7.34
N HIS A 200 -4.43 4.32 -6.62
CA HIS A 200 -4.69 4.78 -5.26
C HIS A 200 -5.74 5.90 -5.18
N HIS A 201 -6.06 6.58 -6.30
CA HIS A 201 -7.30 7.36 -6.33
C HIS A 201 -8.52 6.46 -6.10
N GLY A 202 -8.44 5.14 -6.32
CA GLY A 202 -9.49 4.17 -6.04
C GLY A 202 -9.70 3.86 -4.55
N ASP A 203 -8.74 4.22 -3.69
CA ASP A 203 -8.84 4.01 -2.25
C ASP A 203 -9.85 4.97 -1.60
N ASN A 204 -10.02 4.85 -0.28
CA ASN A 204 -10.87 5.76 0.48
C ASN A 204 -10.44 7.24 0.34
N ASP A 205 -11.39 8.14 0.54
CA ASP A 205 -11.23 9.59 0.30
C ASP A 205 -10.02 10.19 1.02
N ASP A 206 -9.81 9.84 2.29
CA ASP A 206 -8.74 10.42 3.09
C ASP A 206 -7.37 9.98 2.58
N PHE A 207 -7.23 8.71 2.23
CA PHE A 207 -5.98 8.18 1.69
C PHE A 207 -5.68 8.72 0.29
N ALA A 208 -6.67 8.74 -0.59
CA ALA A 208 -6.53 9.30 -1.93
C ALA A 208 -6.17 10.80 -1.88
N LEU A 209 -6.75 11.57 -0.95
CA LEU A 209 -6.40 12.99 -0.77
C LEU A 209 -5.01 13.18 -0.16
N ALA A 210 -4.62 12.35 0.81
CA ALA A 210 -3.29 12.39 1.41
C ALA A 210 -2.21 12.08 0.37
N GLN A 211 -2.46 11.12 -0.52
CA GLN A 211 -1.55 10.81 -1.61
C GLN A 211 -1.47 11.94 -2.64
N VAL A 212 -2.59 12.59 -3.01
CA VAL A 212 -2.56 13.81 -3.85
C VAL A 212 -1.71 14.89 -3.19
N GLN A 213 -1.89 15.13 -1.88
CA GLN A 213 -1.09 16.12 -1.15
C GLN A 213 0.41 15.76 -1.11
N ALA A 214 0.75 14.48 -0.99
CA ALA A 214 2.12 14.00 -0.94
C ALA A 214 2.79 13.98 -2.32
N SER A 215 2.04 13.71 -3.39
CA SER A 215 2.59 13.43 -4.72
C SER A 215 2.60 14.65 -5.64
N TYR A 216 1.85 15.73 -5.36
CA TYR A 216 1.75 16.88 -6.24
C TYR A 216 2.70 18.01 -5.80
N ALA A 217 3.22 18.77 -6.78
CA ALA A 217 3.99 19.98 -6.52
C ALA A 217 3.07 21.12 -6.01
N PRO A 218 3.61 22.18 -5.36
CA PRO A 218 2.81 23.31 -4.87
C PRO A 218 2.00 24.02 -5.96
N LYS A 219 2.52 24.03 -7.19
CA LYS A 219 1.84 24.46 -8.42
C LYS A 219 2.02 23.37 -9.47
N VAL A 220 0.92 23.00 -10.11
CA VAL A 220 0.86 21.95 -11.13
C VAL A 220 0.15 22.53 -12.36
N ASP A 221 0.65 22.21 -13.55
CA ASP A 221 -0.15 22.40 -14.76
C ASP A 221 -1.29 21.38 -14.78
N TYR A 222 -2.47 21.81 -14.32
CA TYR A 222 -3.65 20.97 -14.14
C TYR A 222 -4.63 21.27 -15.27
N TYR A 223 -4.74 20.36 -16.24
CA TYR A 223 -5.56 20.49 -17.43
C TYR A 223 -5.29 21.80 -18.22
N GLY A 224 -4.00 22.12 -18.41
CA GLY A 224 -3.54 23.30 -19.17
C GLY A 224 -3.58 24.61 -18.38
N LYS A 225 -3.84 24.56 -17.07
CA LYS A 225 -3.88 25.73 -16.18
C LYS A 225 -2.97 25.54 -14.99
N LEU A 226 -2.06 26.49 -14.78
CA LEU A 226 -1.19 26.50 -13.60
C LEU A 226 -2.02 26.71 -12.32
N THR A 227 -2.18 25.63 -11.55
CA THR A 227 -3.13 25.54 -10.43
C THR A 227 -2.39 25.24 -9.12
N LYS A 228 -2.80 25.87 -8.02
CA LYS A 228 -2.23 25.63 -6.69
C LYS A 228 -2.71 24.28 -6.15
N LEU A 229 -1.83 23.56 -5.43
CA LEU A 229 -2.14 22.27 -4.81
C LEU A 229 -3.45 22.26 -4.01
N ARG A 230 -3.70 23.32 -3.21
CA ARG A 230 -4.95 23.46 -2.43
C ARG A 230 -6.22 23.39 -3.28
N SER A 231 -6.18 23.94 -4.50
CA SER A 231 -7.31 23.97 -5.41
C SER A 231 -7.52 22.60 -6.06
N ILE A 232 -6.43 21.90 -6.37
CA ILE A 232 -6.44 20.52 -6.89
C ILE A 232 -7.00 19.56 -5.83
N ILE A 233 -6.55 19.66 -4.59
CA ILE A 233 -7.08 18.87 -3.46
C ILE A 233 -8.58 19.11 -3.30
N GLN A 234 -9.04 20.36 -3.42
CA GLN A 234 -10.47 20.66 -3.31
C GLN A 234 -11.28 20.09 -4.48
N ASP A 235 -10.74 20.16 -5.71
CA ASP A 235 -11.36 19.55 -6.90
C ASP A 235 -11.49 18.03 -6.75
N LYS A 236 -10.38 17.35 -6.40
CA LYS A 236 -10.35 15.91 -6.12
C LYS A 236 -11.30 15.52 -4.99
N ARG A 237 -11.35 16.30 -3.89
CA ARG A 237 -12.30 16.09 -2.78
C ARG A 237 -13.76 16.16 -3.24
N ASN A 238 -14.10 17.13 -4.09
CA ASN A 238 -15.46 17.25 -4.63
C ASN A 238 -15.80 16.02 -5.49
N TYR A 239 -14.84 15.55 -6.30
CA TYR A 239 -14.99 14.35 -7.10
C TYR A 239 -15.16 13.09 -6.24
N TYR A 240 -14.34 12.88 -5.21
CA TYR A 240 -14.43 11.74 -4.30
C TYR A 240 -15.74 11.70 -3.52
N ARG A 241 -16.22 12.85 -3.04
CA ARG A 241 -17.55 12.95 -2.40
C ARG A 241 -18.70 12.61 -3.34
N ARG A 242 -18.57 12.97 -4.62
CA ARG A 242 -19.55 12.60 -5.65
C ARG A 242 -19.49 11.11 -5.97
N TRP A 243 -18.30 10.52 -5.95
CA TRP A 243 -18.01 9.13 -6.30
C TRP A 243 -17.18 8.41 -5.22
N PRO A 244 -17.82 8.04 -4.10
CA PRO A 244 -17.12 7.45 -2.96
C PRO A 244 -16.60 6.03 -3.25
N GLU A 245 -17.32 5.27 -4.09
CA GLU A 245 -16.84 3.98 -4.61
C GLU A 245 -16.25 4.23 -6.00
N ARG A 246 -14.96 3.96 -6.16
CA ARG A 246 -14.22 4.22 -7.40
C ARG A 246 -13.10 3.22 -7.56
N GLY A 247 -12.81 2.86 -8.80
CA GLY A 247 -11.73 1.94 -9.14
C GLY A 247 -11.13 2.31 -10.48
N TYR A 248 -9.81 2.23 -10.55
CA TYR A 248 -9.03 2.52 -11.75
C TYR A 248 -8.10 1.35 -12.02
N SER A 249 -7.95 0.99 -13.29
CA SER A 249 -7.01 -0.04 -13.73
C SER A 249 -6.24 0.45 -14.94
N VAL A 250 -4.94 0.65 -14.78
CA VAL A 250 -4.07 1.14 -15.86
C VAL A 250 -3.73 -0.02 -16.81
N ARG A 251 -3.89 0.22 -18.12
CA ARG A 251 -3.53 -0.76 -19.16
C ARG A 251 -2.04 -0.71 -19.42
N ASN A 252 -1.30 -1.71 -18.94
CA ASN A 252 0.18 -1.73 -19.01
C ASN A 252 0.74 -1.63 -20.43
N ASP A 253 0.03 -2.18 -21.42
CA ASP A 253 0.38 -2.17 -22.84
C ASP A 253 0.19 -0.79 -23.52
N SER A 254 -0.57 0.11 -22.88
CA SER A 254 -0.82 1.46 -23.38
C SER A 254 0.18 2.51 -22.88
N ILE A 255 1.04 2.15 -21.94
CA ILE A 255 1.90 3.10 -21.25
C ILE A 255 3.03 3.55 -22.16
N VAL A 256 3.13 4.87 -22.34
CA VAL A 256 4.23 5.54 -23.04
C VAL A 256 4.90 6.48 -22.06
N VAL A 257 6.22 6.34 -21.91
CA VAL A 257 7.05 7.18 -21.06
C VAL A 257 8.12 7.87 -21.90
N ASN A 258 8.34 9.15 -21.64
CA ASN A 258 9.42 9.94 -22.24
C ASN A 258 10.07 10.81 -21.16
N CYS A 259 11.36 10.63 -20.93
CA CYS A 259 12.09 11.36 -19.90
C CYS A 259 13.14 12.31 -20.52
N THR A 260 13.17 13.55 -20.05
CA THR A 260 14.13 14.58 -20.47
C THR A 260 14.45 15.50 -19.28
N ASN A 261 15.73 15.72 -18.99
CA ASN A 261 16.21 16.67 -17.96
C ASN A 261 15.43 16.59 -16.63
N ASP A 262 15.53 15.44 -15.97
CA ASP A 262 14.88 15.11 -14.68
C ASP A 262 13.36 15.25 -14.68
N ARG A 263 12.73 15.17 -15.85
CA ARG A 263 11.28 15.12 -15.99
C ARG A 263 10.89 13.90 -16.78
N CYS A 264 9.87 13.18 -16.34
CA CYS A 264 9.26 12.12 -17.14
C CYS A 264 7.81 12.46 -17.40
N MET A 265 7.41 12.38 -18.66
CA MET A 265 6.01 12.36 -19.04
C MET A 265 5.58 10.91 -19.19
N VAL A 266 4.57 10.51 -18.43
CA VAL A 266 3.96 9.18 -18.47
C VAL A 266 2.53 9.35 -18.96
N SER A 267 2.19 8.67 -20.03
CA SER A 267 0.87 8.71 -20.65
C SER A 267 0.37 7.30 -20.93
N GLY A 268 -0.93 7.15 -21.09
CA GLY A 268 -1.54 5.87 -21.42
C GLY A 268 -3.05 5.90 -21.24
N VAL A 269 -3.60 4.72 -21.03
CA VAL A 269 -5.03 4.47 -20.91
C VAL A 269 -5.33 3.74 -19.61
N TYR A 270 -6.41 4.11 -18.93
CA TYR A 270 -6.97 3.34 -17.82
C TYR A 270 -8.47 3.08 -18.00
N ASP A 271 -8.90 1.93 -17.51
CA ASP A 271 -10.30 1.61 -17.28
C ASP A 271 -10.74 2.18 -15.93
N TRP A 272 -11.96 2.71 -15.86
CA TRP A 272 -12.52 3.25 -14.64
C TRP A 272 -13.95 2.80 -14.40
N VAL A 273 -14.29 2.65 -13.12
CA VAL A 273 -15.65 2.43 -12.64
C VAL A 273 -15.88 3.32 -11.43
N VAL A 274 -17.03 3.97 -11.37
CA VAL A 274 -17.44 4.80 -10.23
C VAL A 274 -18.88 4.51 -9.86
N ARG A 275 -19.16 4.54 -8.56
CA ARG A 275 -20.49 4.33 -8.00
C ARG A 275 -20.73 5.30 -6.85
N SER A 276 -21.95 5.80 -6.80
CA SER A 276 -22.41 6.69 -5.74
C SER A 276 -23.73 6.15 -5.20
N PRO A 277 -23.69 5.44 -4.06
CA PRO A 277 -24.88 4.85 -3.45
C PRO A 277 -25.94 5.87 -3.09
N SER A 278 -25.53 7.07 -2.65
CA SER A 278 -26.43 8.15 -2.20
C SER A 278 -27.31 8.72 -3.31
N ILE A 279 -26.84 8.68 -4.55
CA ILE A 279 -27.58 9.16 -5.73
C ILE A 279 -27.95 8.01 -6.69
N HIS A 280 -27.81 6.76 -6.24
CA HIS A 280 -28.08 5.53 -7.01
C HIS A 280 -27.49 5.53 -8.43
N LYS A 281 -26.28 6.06 -8.59
CA LYS A 281 -25.63 6.20 -9.90
C LYS A 281 -24.38 5.33 -9.99
N GLN A 282 -24.15 4.74 -11.15
CA GLN A 282 -22.92 4.04 -11.50
C GLN A 282 -22.53 4.39 -12.94
N GLU A 283 -21.26 4.63 -13.16
CA GLU A 283 -20.69 4.90 -14.48
C GLU A 283 -19.40 4.09 -14.63
N LYS A 284 -19.05 3.73 -15.87
CA LYS A 284 -17.79 3.07 -16.22
C LYS A 284 -17.35 3.51 -17.61
N GLY A 285 -16.07 3.44 -17.88
CA GLY A 285 -15.53 3.79 -19.18
C GLY A 285 -14.03 3.66 -19.25
N VAL A 286 -13.47 4.28 -20.29
CA VAL A 286 -12.03 4.30 -20.58
C VAL A 286 -11.59 5.75 -20.64
N ALA A 287 -10.40 6.06 -20.14
CA ALA A 287 -9.85 7.41 -20.22
C ALA A 287 -8.36 7.38 -20.57
N ASN A 288 -7.95 8.41 -21.33
CA ASN A 288 -6.54 8.73 -21.54
C ASN A 288 -6.03 9.53 -20.34
N PHE A 289 -4.79 9.29 -19.94
CA PHE A 289 -4.09 10.09 -18.94
C PHE A 289 -2.72 10.54 -19.45
N SER A 290 -2.25 11.66 -18.92
CA SER A 290 -0.87 12.09 -19.06
C SER A 290 -0.45 12.85 -17.80
N TYR A 291 0.61 12.38 -17.17
CA TYR A 291 1.24 13.01 -16.01
C TYR A 291 2.69 13.35 -16.34
N THR A 292 3.09 14.57 -16.03
CA THR A 292 4.50 14.94 -16.04
C THR A 292 4.99 14.99 -14.60
N ILE A 293 6.05 14.25 -14.31
CA ILE A 293 6.68 14.21 -13.01
C ILE A 293 8.06 14.84 -13.05
N SER A 294 8.42 15.55 -11.99
CA SER A 294 9.81 15.88 -11.68
C SER A 294 10.43 14.68 -10.97
N ILE A 295 11.47 14.11 -11.56
CA ILE A 295 12.26 13.02 -10.99
C ILE A 295 13.17 13.60 -9.90
N GLY A 296 13.28 12.86 -8.81
CA GLY A 296 14.13 13.16 -7.68
C GLY A 296 13.96 12.08 -6.62
N PRO A 297 14.60 12.21 -5.44
CA PRO A 297 14.39 11.28 -4.33
C PRO A 297 12.92 11.22 -3.87
N TYR A 298 12.13 12.26 -4.17
CA TYR A 298 10.68 12.31 -3.98
C TYR A 298 10.01 12.86 -5.25
N PRO A 299 9.55 11.99 -6.16
CA PRO A 299 8.91 12.42 -7.40
C PRO A 299 7.68 13.29 -7.13
N LYS A 300 7.51 14.34 -7.93
CA LYS A 300 6.36 15.26 -7.83
C LYS A 300 5.64 15.39 -9.15
N ILE A 301 4.32 15.30 -9.13
CA ILE A 301 3.44 15.65 -10.24
C ILE A 301 3.54 17.15 -10.47
N ILE A 302 4.00 17.54 -11.66
CA ILE A 302 4.14 18.92 -12.10
C ILE A 302 3.19 19.25 -13.27
N ALA A 303 2.64 18.24 -13.94
CA ALA A 303 1.50 18.38 -14.83
C ALA A 303 0.57 17.16 -14.76
N GLU A 304 -0.73 17.39 -14.91
CA GLU A 304 -1.78 16.36 -15.06
C GLU A 304 -2.77 16.80 -16.12
N THR A 305 -3.09 15.88 -17.04
CA THR A 305 -4.20 16.03 -17.98
C THR A 305 -4.80 14.66 -18.31
N GLY A 306 -6.00 14.65 -18.88
CA GLY A 306 -6.70 13.44 -19.25
C GLY A 306 -7.98 13.71 -20.03
N SER A 307 -8.53 12.67 -20.63
CA SER A 307 -9.80 12.76 -21.37
C SER A 307 -10.53 11.42 -21.36
N VAL A 308 -11.85 11.44 -21.16
CA VAL A 308 -12.69 10.25 -21.28
C VAL A 308 -12.82 9.90 -22.77
N GLN A 309 -12.58 8.63 -23.13
CA GLN A 309 -12.82 8.13 -24.46
C GLN A 309 -14.34 7.98 -24.66
N ARG A 310 -14.85 8.52 -25.77
CA ARG A 310 -16.27 8.43 -26.16
C ARG A 310 -16.57 7.12 -26.84
#